data_AF-A0A522W652-F1
#
_entry.id   AF-A0A522W652-F1
#
_cell.length_a   1.000
_cell.length_b   1.000
_cell.length_c   1.000
_cell.angle_alpha   90.00
_cell.angle_beta   90.00
_cell.angle_gamma   90.00
#
_symmetry.space_group_name_H-M   'P 1'
#
loop_
_entity.id
_entity.type
_entity.pdbx_description
1 polymer ?
#
loop_
_entity_poly.entity_id
_entity_poly.type
_entity_poly.pdbx_seq_one_letter_code
_entity_poly.pdbx_strand_id
1 'polypeptide(L)'
;PMGAGMGASVAAGPSLTLAPADFDAFEQTLNGVQSAWSRRDLDGLNALSTDEMGGYFAGQLKELADAGLENHIDSVKLEKGDLSEAWSEGVTDLATVSLRFTALDYTFDKASGKIVEGSDRERIEATEYWTFQRQSNGPWKLSAIQQV
;
A
#
# COMPACT_ATOMS: atom_id res chain seq x y z
N PRO A 1 14.27 -30.16 -35.05
CA PRO A 1 15.38 -29.62 -34.23
C PRO A 1 14.90 -28.44 -33.38
N MET A 2 15.33 -28.44 -32.12
CA MET A 2 14.82 -27.67 -30.98
C MET A 2 15.05 -26.16 -31.05
N GLY A 3 14.24 -25.43 -30.29
CA GLY A 3 14.51 -24.07 -29.84
C GLY A 3 13.55 -23.68 -28.71
N ALA A 4 13.76 -24.28 -27.53
CA ALA A 4 13.04 -23.92 -26.30
C ALA A 4 13.52 -22.56 -25.80
N GLY A 5 12.61 -21.59 -25.69
CA GLY A 5 12.84 -20.36 -24.95
C GLY A 5 12.52 -20.60 -23.48
N MET A 6 13.56 -20.60 -22.64
CA MET A 6 13.43 -20.53 -21.18
C MET A 6 12.63 -19.28 -20.81
N GLY A 7 11.38 -19.45 -20.41
CA GLY A 7 10.77 -18.54 -19.45
C GLY A 7 11.50 -18.77 -18.13
N ALA A 8 12.20 -17.76 -17.64
CA ALA A 8 12.72 -17.77 -16.29
C ALA A 8 11.52 -17.79 -15.34
N SER A 9 11.12 -18.98 -14.90
CA SER A 9 10.33 -19.11 -13.68
C SER A 9 11.21 -18.56 -12.56
N VAL A 10 10.91 -17.34 -12.12
CA VAL A 10 11.31 -16.90 -10.77
C VAL A 10 10.79 -17.98 -9.84
N ALA A 11 11.71 -18.77 -9.27
CA ALA A 11 11.34 -19.85 -8.39
C ALA A 11 10.67 -19.21 -7.18
N ALA A 12 9.34 -19.27 -7.12
CA ALA A 12 8.60 -18.94 -5.92
C ALA A 12 9.23 -19.75 -4.79
N GLY A 13 9.73 -19.04 -3.76
CA GLY A 13 10.34 -19.66 -2.60
C GLY A 13 9.37 -20.61 -1.87
N PRO A 14 9.81 -21.28 -0.80
CA PRO A 14 8.90 -22.09 0.00
C PRO A 14 7.68 -21.25 0.39
N SER A 15 6.49 -21.82 0.21
CA SER A 15 5.23 -21.16 0.56
C SER A 15 5.22 -20.81 2.04
N LEU A 16 4.97 -19.54 2.35
CA LEU A 16 4.92 -19.05 3.72
C LEU A 16 3.49 -19.17 4.26
N THR A 17 3.35 -19.79 5.44
CA THR A 17 2.06 -19.81 6.15
C THR A 17 1.99 -18.61 7.08
N LEU A 18 1.06 -17.70 6.81
CA LEU A 18 0.84 -16.52 7.66
C LEU A 18 -0.01 -16.87 8.89
N ALA A 19 0.32 -16.26 10.02
CA ALA A 19 -0.45 -16.33 11.25
C ALA A 19 -1.50 -15.20 11.30
N PRO A 20 -2.54 -15.30 12.15
CA PRO A 20 -3.53 -14.22 12.31
C PRO A 20 -2.92 -12.84 12.60
N ALA A 21 -1.86 -12.80 13.39
CA ALA A 21 -1.14 -11.57 13.72
C ALA A 21 -0.49 -10.87 12.51
N ASP A 22 -0.19 -11.62 11.44
CA ASP A 22 0.33 -11.03 10.19
C ASP A 22 -0.77 -10.23 9.48
N PHE A 23 -2.01 -10.73 9.47
CA PHE A 23 -3.16 -10.03 8.90
C PHE A 23 -3.50 -8.76 9.68
N ASP A 24 -3.45 -8.83 11.02
CA ASP A 24 -3.60 -7.65 11.87
C ASP A 24 -2.55 -6.58 11.55
N ALA A 25 -1.30 -6.99 11.28
CA ALA A 25 -0.22 -6.09 10.89
C ALA A 25 -0.47 -5.45 9.52
N PHE A 26 -1.02 -6.19 8.55
CA PHE A 26 -1.38 -5.63 7.24
C PHE A 26 -2.50 -4.59 7.35
N GLU A 27 -3.54 -4.86 8.14
CA GLU A 27 -4.63 -3.92 8.36
C GLU A 27 -4.14 -2.66 9.10
N GLN A 28 -3.27 -2.82 10.10
CA GLN A 28 -2.63 -1.67 10.76
C GLN A 28 -1.79 -0.85 9.80
N THR A 29 -1.06 -1.51 8.89
CA THR A 29 -0.25 -0.82 7.88
C THR A 29 -1.12 -0.07 6.88
N LEU A 30 -2.22 -0.68 6.40
CA LEU A 30 -3.20 0.00 5.55
C LEU A 30 -3.70 1.29 6.21
N ASN A 31 -4.25 1.19 7.42
CA ASN A 31 -4.77 2.36 8.13
C ASN A 31 -3.67 3.39 8.42
N GLY A 32 -2.48 2.93 8.79
CA GLY A 32 -1.32 3.78 9.08
C GLY A 32 -0.85 4.57 7.87
N VAL A 33 -0.73 3.92 6.71
CA VAL A 33 -0.30 4.55 5.45
C VAL A 33 -1.33 5.59 5.01
N GLN A 34 -2.62 5.26 4.97
CA GLN A 34 -3.68 6.20 4.58
C GLN A 34 -3.72 7.42 5.50
N SER A 35 -3.54 7.20 6.80
CA SER A 35 -3.50 8.27 7.79
C SER A 35 -2.25 9.16 7.66
N ALA A 36 -1.08 8.56 7.45
CA ALA A 36 0.18 9.28 7.27
C ALA A 36 0.16 10.09 5.96
N TRP A 37 -0.36 9.50 4.88
CA TRP A 37 -0.59 10.17 3.60
C TRP A 37 -1.43 11.45 3.77
N SER A 38 -2.61 11.34 4.39
CA SER A 38 -3.51 12.48 4.62
C SER A 38 -2.88 13.60 5.45
N ARG A 39 -1.98 13.25 6.39
CA ARG A 39 -1.22 14.23 7.16
C ARG A 39 0.00 14.79 6.44
N ARG A 40 0.40 14.20 5.31
CA ARG A 40 1.69 14.40 4.63
C ARG A 40 2.88 14.07 5.54
N ASP A 41 2.74 13.03 6.33
CA ASP A 41 3.69 12.56 7.33
C ASP A 41 4.69 11.58 6.68
N LEU A 42 5.74 12.13 6.07
CA LEU A 42 6.76 11.33 5.38
C LEU A 42 7.51 10.39 6.32
N ASP A 43 7.76 10.80 7.56
CA ASP A 43 8.44 9.94 8.54
C ASP A 43 7.57 8.73 8.90
N GLY A 44 6.27 8.94 9.08
CA GLY A 44 5.29 7.87 9.28
C GLY A 44 5.21 6.92 8.07
N LEU A 45 5.19 7.46 6.85
CA LEU A 45 5.20 6.66 5.63
C LEU A 45 6.48 5.81 5.50
N ASN A 46 7.65 6.40 5.77
CA ASN A 46 8.94 5.70 5.74
C ASN A 46 9.05 4.62 6.84
N ALA A 47 8.41 4.81 7.98
CA ALA A 47 8.37 3.80 9.04
C ALA A 47 7.55 2.57 8.63
N LEU A 48 6.47 2.77 7.87
CA LEU A 48 5.51 1.73 7.45
C LEU A 48 5.86 1.07 6.11
N SER A 49 6.83 1.61 5.38
CA SER A 49 7.16 1.17 4.04
C SER A 49 8.65 0.91 3.86
N THR A 50 8.97 0.31 2.72
CA THR A 50 10.33 0.23 2.17
C THR A 50 10.80 1.61 1.72
N ASP A 51 12.11 1.80 1.60
CA ASP A 51 12.69 3.08 1.19
C ASP A 51 12.21 3.48 -0.22
N GLU A 52 12.03 2.49 -1.10
CA GLU A 52 11.51 2.66 -2.45
C GLU A 52 10.08 3.21 -2.43
N MET A 53 9.18 2.61 -1.63
CA MET A 53 7.81 3.12 -1.49
C MET A 53 7.75 4.45 -0.75
N GLY A 54 8.64 4.69 0.21
CA GLY A 54 8.81 5.99 0.85
C GLY A 54 9.13 7.09 -0.17
N GLY A 55 10.06 6.82 -1.09
CA GLY A 55 10.39 7.72 -2.20
C GLY A 55 9.21 7.96 -3.16
N TYR A 56 8.43 6.92 -3.45
CA TYR A 56 7.20 7.03 -4.25
C TYR A 56 6.17 7.96 -3.60
N PHE A 57 5.89 7.79 -2.30
CA PHE A 57 4.97 8.67 -1.59
C PHE A 57 5.49 10.12 -1.53
N ALA A 58 6.79 10.31 -1.28
CA ALA A 58 7.40 11.63 -1.27
C ALA A 58 7.26 12.35 -2.61
N GLY A 59 7.41 11.62 -3.73
CA GLY A 59 7.19 12.14 -5.07
C GLY A 59 5.77 12.64 -5.27
N GLN A 60 4.76 11.82 -4.98
CA GLN A 60 3.37 12.22 -5.18
C GLN A 60 2.93 13.36 -4.25
N LEU A 61 3.33 13.32 -2.98
CA LEU A 61 3.03 14.42 -2.04
C LEU A 61 3.66 15.73 -2.50
N LYS A 62 4.86 15.67 -3.11
CA LYS A 62 5.48 16.83 -3.73
C LYS A 62 4.70 17.32 -4.95
N GLU A 63 4.25 16.43 -5.82
CA GLU A 63 3.44 16.80 -6.99
C GLU A 63 2.13 17.50 -6.59
N LEU A 64 1.43 16.96 -5.59
CA LEU A 64 0.24 17.60 -5.01
C LEU A 64 0.59 18.98 -4.44
N ALA A 65 1.66 19.09 -3.65
CA ALA A 65 2.08 20.35 -3.04
C ALA A 65 2.47 21.41 -4.07
N ASP A 66 3.20 21.03 -5.13
CA ASP A 66 3.58 21.92 -6.22
C ASP A 66 2.34 22.42 -7.00
N ALA A 67 1.28 21.60 -7.06
CA ALA A 67 -0.02 21.98 -7.62
C ALA A 67 -0.90 22.78 -6.64
N GLY A 68 -0.47 22.98 -5.38
CA GLY A 68 -1.27 23.65 -4.35
C GLY A 68 -2.42 22.80 -3.80
N LEU A 69 -2.34 21.48 -3.98
CA LEU A 69 -3.35 20.50 -3.63
C LEU A 69 -2.91 19.66 -2.41
N GLU A 70 -3.90 19.11 -1.70
CA GLU A 70 -3.72 18.11 -0.65
C GLU A 70 -4.74 17.00 -0.84
N ASN A 71 -4.31 15.75 -0.94
CA ASN A 71 -5.24 14.61 -0.93
C ASN A 71 -5.41 14.08 0.51
N HIS A 72 -6.65 13.72 0.83
CA HIS A 72 -7.06 13.22 2.14
C HIS A 72 -7.87 11.94 1.96
N ILE A 73 -7.49 10.91 2.71
CA ILE A 73 -8.15 9.61 2.76
C ILE A 73 -8.60 9.37 4.20
N ASP A 74 -9.90 9.57 4.43
CA ASP A 74 -10.52 9.54 5.73
C ASP A 74 -11.47 8.34 5.89
N SER A 75 -11.69 7.97 7.15
CA SER A 75 -12.70 6.96 7.53
C SER A 75 -12.53 5.62 6.78
N VAL A 76 -11.29 5.19 6.58
CA VAL A 76 -10.94 3.91 5.95
C VAL A 76 -11.59 2.76 6.70
N LYS A 77 -12.22 1.86 5.95
CA LYS A 77 -12.81 0.63 6.47
C LYS A 77 -12.44 -0.52 5.54
N LEU A 78 -11.67 -1.47 6.06
CA LEU A 78 -11.39 -2.72 5.34
C LEU A 78 -12.68 -3.54 5.23
N GLU A 79 -13.10 -3.84 4.01
CA GLU A 79 -14.26 -4.69 3.74
C GLU A 79 -13.84 -6.15 3.53
N LYS A 80 -12.68 -6.37 2.90
CA LYS A 80 -12.12 -7.69 2.65
C LYS A 80 -10.61 -7.62 2.47
N GLY A 81 -9.89 -8.55 3.07
CA GLY A 81 -8.47 -8.79 2.80
C GLY A 81 -8.27 -10.27 2.45
N ASP A 82 -7.94 -10.57 1.21
CA ASP A 82 -7.66 -11.94 0.75
C ASP A 82 -6.18 -12.10 0.43
N LEU A 83 -5.53 -13.09 1.07
CA LEU A 83 -4.15 -13.43 0.74
C LEU A 83 -4.08 -13.93 -0.71
N SER A 84 -3.27 -13.28 -1.53
CA SER A 84 -3.03 -13.67 -2.92
C SER A 84 -1.87 -14.65 -3.01
N GLU A 85 -0.75 -14.31 -2.37
CA GLU A 85 0.45 -15.13 -2.33
C GLU A 85 1.30 -14.78 -1.11
N ALA A 86 2.03 -15.76 -0.58
CA ALA A 86 3.06 -15.54 0.44
C ALA A 86 4.19 -16.54 0.26
N TRP A 87 5.43 -16.05 0.23
CA TRP A 87 6.62 -16.87 0.03
C TRP A 87 7.83 -16.23 0.72
N SER A 88 8.88 -17.03 0.92
CA SER A 88 10.14 -16.54 1.47
C SER A 88 11.25 -16.57 0.41
N GLU A 89 11.95 -15.46 0.24
CA GLU A 89 13.17 -15.33 -0.57
C GLU A 89 14.39 -15.15 0.34
N GLY A 90 15.08 -16.26 0.62
CA GLY A 90 16.22 -16.26 1.54
C GLY A 90 15.80 -15.89 2.97
N VAL A 91 16.12 -14.68 3.41
CA VAL A 91 15.78 -14.14 4.74
C VAL A 91 14.63 -13.14 4.72
N THR A 92 14.06 -12.89 3.53
CA THR A 92 12.96 -11.95 3.32
C THR A 92 11.68 -12.74 3.11
N ASP A 93 10.65 -12.46 3.90
CA ASP A 93 9.30 -12.93 3.65
C ASP A 93 8.55 -11.89 2.83
N LEU A 94 7.77 -12.34 1.85
CA LEU A 94 6.86 -11.52 1.06
C LEU A 94 5.43 -12.04 1.19
N ALA A 95 4.48 -11.13 1.21
CA ALA A 95 3.05 -11.44 1.17
C ALA A 95 2.31 -10.39 0.35
N THR A 96 1.52 -10.82 -0.62
CA THR A 96 0.62 -9.95 -1.40
C THR A 96 -0.81 -10.22 -0.99
N VAL A 97 -1.55 -9.17 -0.62
CA VAL A 97 -2.94 -9.23 -0.19
C VAL A 97 -3.80 -8.37 -1.10
N SER A 98 -4.92 -8.91 -1.56
CA SER A 98 -5.98 -8.12 -2.21
C SER A 98 -6.82 -7.47 -1.11
N LEU A 99 -6.73 -6.16 -1.01
CA LEU A 99 -7.45 -5.33 -0.04
C LEU A 99 -8.58 -4.62 -0.77
N ARG A 100 -9.81 -4.91 -0.35
CA ARG A 100 -10.98 -4.12 -0.72
C ARG A 100 -11.43 -3.32 0.48
N PHE A 101 -11.47 -2.00 0.34
CA PHE A 101 -11.83 -1.10 1.42
C PHE A 101 -12.72 0.03 0.91
N THR A 102 -13.45 0.64 1.84
CA THR A 102 -14.18 1.89 1.59
C THR A 102 -13.53 3.04 2.34
N ALA A 103 -13.51 4.22 1.74
CA ALA A 103 -12.95 5.43 2.34
C ALA A 103 -13.66 6.68 1.80
N LEU A 104 -13.54 7.78 2.53
CA LEU A 104 -13.76 9.11 1.97
C LEU A 104 -12.42 9.54 1.36
N ASP A 105 -12.40 9.85 0.07
CA ASP A 105 -11.20 10.26 -0.62
C ASP A 105 -11.50 11.56 -1.37
N TYR A 106 -10.73 12.60 -1.06
CA TYR A 106 -10.91 13.91 -1.67
C TYR A 106 -9.60 14.69 -1.77
N THR A 107 -9.52 15.47 -2.84
CA THR A 107 -8.42 16.40 -3.06
C THR A 107 -8.91 17.82 -2.80
N PHE A 108 -8.19 18.51 -1.91
CA PHE A 108 -8.47 19.85 -1.44
C PHE A 108 -7.48 20.85 -2.06
N ASP A 109 -8.01 21.91 -2.66
CA ASP A 109 -7.22 23.03 -3.14
C ASP A 109 -7.03 24.06 -2.02
N LYS A 110 -5.76 24.31 -1.66
CA LYS A 110 -5.41 25.16 -0.51
C LYS A 110 -5.73 26.63 -0.73
N ALA A 111 -5.70 27.11 -1.97
CA ALA A 111 -5.88 28.52 -2.29
C ALA A 111 -7.36 28.92 -2.23
N SER A 112 -8.23 28.06 -2.77
CA SER A 112 -9.67 28.26 -2.80
C SER A 112 -10.37 27.75 -1.54
N GLY A 113 -9.73 26.83 -0.80
CA GLY A 113 -10.31 26.20 0.37
C GLY A 113 -11.44 25.22 0.04
N LYS A 114 -11.39 24.59 -1.14
CA LYS A 114 -12.48 23.76 -1.67
C LYS A 114 -11.97 22.39 -2.07
N ILE A 115 -12.86 21.41 -1.99
CA ILE A 115 -12.68 20.11 -2.62
C ILE A 115 -12.81 20.29 -4.14
N VAL A 116 -11.80 19.84 -4.87
CA VAL A 116 -11.72 19.91 -6.33
C VAL A 116 -11.87 18.55 -6.99
N GLU A 117 -11.66 17.47 -6.24
CA GLU A 117 -11.84 16.09 -6.68
C GLU A 117 -12.30 15.21 -5.51
N GLY A 118 -13.08 14.16 -5.80
CA GLY A 118 -13.55 13.22 -4.79
C GLY A 118 -14.66 13.79 -3.88
N SER A 119 -14.81 13.20 -2.70
CA SER A 119 -15.88 13.54 -1.75
C SER A 119 -15.48 13.32 -0.29
N ASP A 120 -15.76 14.33 0.55
CA ASP A 120 -15.66 14.26 2.01
C ASP A 120 -16.92 13.67 2.68
N ARG A 121 -17.90 13.23 1.88
CA ARG A 121 -19.20 12.72 2.38
C ARG A 121 -19.61 11.39 1.79
N GLU A 122 -19.25 11.15 0.54
CA GLU A 122 -19.59 9.93 -0.18
C GLU A 122 -18.39 9.00 -0.16
N ARG A 123 -18.60 7.79 0.36
CA ARG A 123 -17.55 6.78 0.35
C ARG A 123 -17.33 6.22 -1.04
N ILE A 124 -16.07 6.08 -1.41
CA ILE A 124 -15.64 5.26 -2.52
C ILE A 124 -15.33 3.84 -2.03
N GLU A 125 -15.37 2.88 -2.95
CA GLU A 125 -14.81 1.55 -2.77
C GLU A 125 -13.58 1.43 -3.67
N ALA A 126 -12.47 0.96 -3.11
CA ALA A 126 -11.23 0.68 -3.82
C ALA A 126 -10.83 -0.78 -3.62
N THR A 127 -10.23 -1.38 -4.66
CA THR A 127 -9.59 -2.70 -4.57
C THR A 127 -8.15 -2.55 -5.02
N GLU A 128 -7.22 -2.95 -4.15
CA GLU A 128 -5.78 -2.79 -4.37
C GLU A 128 -5.04 -4.06 -3.95
N TYR A 129 -3.98 -4.41 -4.66
CA TYR A 129 -3.01 -5.41 -4.21
C TYR A 129 -1.88 -4.70 -3.48
N TRP A 130 -1.70 -5.05 -2.21
CA TRP A 130 -0.62 -4.56 -1.38
C TRP A 130 0.37 -5.68 -1.15
N THR A 131 1.63 -5.46 -1.53
CA THR A 131 2.73 -6.36 -1.23
C THR A 131 3.48 -5.84 0.00
N PHE A 132 3.67 -6.74 0.95
CA PHE A 132 4.41 -6.50 2.17
C PHE A 132 5.67 -7.35 2.18
N GLN A 133 6.73 -6.83 2.79
CA GLN A 133 7.94 -7.59 3.05
C GLN A 133 8.40 -7.44 4.50
N ARG A 134 9.07 -8.46 5.04
CA ARG A 134 9.81 -8.38 6.31
C ARG A 134 11.10 -9.17 6.23
N GLN A 135 12.11 -8.77 7.00
CA GLN A 135 13.33 -9.54 7.16
C GLN A 135 13.34 -10.26 8.50
N SER A 136 13.67 -11.55 8.52
CA SER A 136 13.97 -12.32 9.75
C SER A 136 12.98 -12.08 10.91
N ASN A 137 11.67 -12.24 10.65
CA ASN A 137 10.58 -11.97 11.61
C ASN A 137 10.49 -10.53 12.15
N GLY A 138 11.10 -9.56 11.47
CA GLY A 138 10.91 -8.14 11.73
C GLY A 138 9.51 -7.64 11.37
N PRO A 139 9.24 -6.34 11.53
CA PRO A 139 7.95 -5.76 11.16
C PRO A 139 7.70 -5.88 9.66
N TRP A 140 6.44 -6.10 9.29
CA TRP A 140 6.00 -5.99 7.91
C TRP A 140 6.09 -4.54 7.45
N LYS A 141 6.59 -4.36 6.24
CA LYS A 141 6.68 -3.06 5.56
C LYS A 141 6.03 -3.15 4.19
N LEU A 142 5.30 -2.11 3.81
CA LEU A 142 4.74 -1.98 2.47
C LEU A 142 5.85 -1.83 1.42
N SER A 143 5.85 -2.71 0.42
CA SER A 143 6.83 -2.69 -0.68
C SER A 143 6.21 -2.39 -2.04
N ALA A 144 4.90 -2.61 -2.23
CA ALA A 144 4.22 -2.23 -3.46
C ALA A 144 2.71 -2.03 -3.24
N ILE A 145 2.12 -1.13 -4.02
CA ILE A 145 0.66 -0.97 -4.19
C ILE A 145 0.35 -1.11 -5.68
N GLN A 146 -0.68 -1.87 -6.02
CA GLN A 146 -1.21 -1.96 -7.38
C GLN A 146 -2.74 -1.82 -7.35
N GLN A 147 -3.28 -0.86 -8.10
CA GLN A 147 -4.72 -0.68 -8.27
C GLN A 147 -5.24 -1.59 -9.39
N VAL A 148 -6.51 -2.00 -9.31
CA VAL A 148 -7.16 -2.93 -10.24
C VAL A 148 -8.24 -2.24 -11.07
#